data_AF-A0A7W0PHE9-F1
#
_entry.id   AF-A0A7W0PHE9-F1
#
_cell.length_a   1.000
_cell.length_b   1.000
_cell.length_c   1.000
_cell.angle_alpha   90.00
_cell.angle_beta   90.00
_cell.angle_gamma   90.00
#
_symmetry.space_group_name_H-M   'P 1'
#
loop_
_entity.id
_entity.type
_entity.pdbx_description
1 polymer ?
#
loop_
_entity_poly.entity_id
_entity_poly.type
_entity_poly.pdbx_seq_one_letter_code
_entity_poly.pdbx_strand_id
1 'polypeptide(L)'
;TLWRVPAGGPVSGAAVVVAGVAYAGSTANRITGVDARTGRVLLRFPHGEYVPVSGNGGRLLLHGYSRLYAVEARKRLSAKRTRGGGLGEPGGGSPSGLSSRARAA
;
A
#
# COMPACT_ATOMS: atom_id res chain seq x y z
N THR A 1 -0.34 0.79 -22.75
CA THR A 1 -0.79 1.00 -21.35
C THR A 1 0.44 1.00 -20.45
N LEU A 2 0.53 1.90 -19.46
CA LEU A 2 1.73 1.98 -18.59
C LEU A 2 1.91 0.72 -17.73
N TRP A 3 0.82 0.24 -17.12
CA TRP A 3 0.82 -1.00 -16.34
C TRP A 3 -0.62 -1.52 -16.18
N ARG A 4 -0.74 -2.79 -15.75
CA ARG A 4 -2.00 -3.43 -15.39
C ARG A 4 -1.76 -4.39 -14.22
N VAL A 5 -2.66 -4.37 -13.23
CA VAL A 5 -2.55 -5.22 -12.04
C VAL A 5 -3.90 -5.89 -11.77
N PRO A 6 -3.93 -7.20 -11.47
CA PRO A 6 -5.16 -7.86 -11.01
C PRO A 6 -5.60 -7.34 -9.64
N ALA A 7 -6.83 -6.82 -9.56
CA ALA A 7 -7.45 -6.38 -8.32
C ALA A 7 -7.82 -7.54 -7.38
N GLY A 8 -7.92 -8.76 -7.91
CA GLY A 8 -8.27 -9.97 -7.16
C GLY A 8 -9.75 -10.35 -7.20
N GLY A 9 -10.58 -9.56 -7.89
CA GLY A 9 -12.00 -9.81 -8.11
C GLY A 9 -12.64 -8.61 -8.84
N PRO A 10 -13.97 -8.60 -9.00
CA PRO A 10 -14.70 -7.47 -9.59
C PRO A 10 -14.47 -6.20 -8.77
N VAL A 11 -14.38 -5.07 -9.46
CA VAL A 11 -14.24 -3.72 -8.87
C VAL A 11 -15.49 -2.94 -9.26
N SER A 12 -16.37 -2.65 -8.30
CA SER A 12 -17.58 -1.87 -8.51
C SER A 12 -17.44 -0.41 -8.07
N GLY A 13 -16.43 -0.10 -7.26
CA GLY A 13 -16.15 1.25 -6.77
C GLY A 13 -15.07 1.97 -7.58
N ALA A 14 -14.84 3.23 -7.24
CA ALA A 14 -13.76 4.01 -7.82
C ALA A 14 -12.39 3.64 -7.23
N ALA A 15 -11.35 3.69 -8.07
CA ALA A 15 -9.97 3.69 -7.57
C ALA A 15 -9.64 5.05 -6.94
N VAL A 16 -8.90 5.05 -5.83
CA VAL A 16 -8.53 6.26 -5.09
C VAL A 16 -7.01 6.35 -5.01
N VAL A 17 -6.45 7.52 -5.33
CA VAL A 17 -4.99 7.75 -5.23
C VAL A 17 -4.70 8.60 -4.00
N VAL A 18 -3.88 8.06 -3.08
CA VAL A 18 -3.41 8.79 -1.90
C VAL A 18 -1.90 8.64 -1.78
N ALA A 19 -1.19 9.76 -1.64
CA ALA A 19 0.27 9.80 -1.48
C ALA A 19 1.04 8.97 -2.54
N GLY A 20 0.59 9.00 -3.80
CA GLY A 20 1.22 8.28 -4.91
C GLY A 20 0.88 6.79 -5.01
N VAL A 21 -0.01 6.28 -4.14
CA VAL A 21 -0.49 4.90 -4.18
C VAL A 21 -1.94 4.90 -4.68
N ALA A 22 -2.21 4.15 -5.75
CA ALA A 22 -3.55 3.90 -6.25
C ALA A 22 -4.13 2.68 -5.55
N TYR A 23 -5.30 2.83 -4.94
CA TYR A 23 -6.03 1.78 -4.23
C TYR A 23 -7.31 1.43 -4.98
N ALA A 24 -7.62 0.14 -5.07
CA ALA A 24 -8.87 -0.37 -5.59
C ALA A 24 -9.46 -1.40 -4.62
N GLY A 25 -10.75 -1.25 -4.33
CA GLY A 25 -11.54 -2.20 -3.56
C GLY A 25 -12.22 -3.17 -4.52
N SER A 26 -12.18 -4.45 -4.17
CA SER A 26 -12.89 -5.50 -4.88
C SER A 26 -13.99 -6.07 -4.01
N THR A 27 -15.11 -6.41 -4.63
CA THR A 27 -16.23 -7.14 -4.01
C THR A 27 -15.88 -8.59 -3.63
N ALA A 28 -14.65 -9.01 -3.88
CA ALA A 28 -14.07 -10.27 -3.39
C ALA A 28 -13.28 -10.06 -2.08
N ASN A 29 -13.73 -9.16 -1.20
CA ASN A 29 -13.13 -8.91 0.12
C ASN A 29 -11.65 -8.50 0.10
N ARG A 30 -11.25 -7.63 -0.84
CA ARG A 30 -9.85 -7.24 -0.99
C ARG A 30 -9.66 -5.78 -1.41
N ILE A 31 -8.74 -5.09 -0.75
CA ILE A 31 -8.14 -3.85 -1.25
C ILE A 31 -6.75 -4.14 -1.78
N THR A 32 -6.49 -3.72 -3.02
CA THR A 32 -5.16 -3.75 -3.64
C THR A 32 -4.64 -2.32 -3.75
N GLY A 33 -3.46 -2.07 -3.18
CA GLY A 33 -2.73 -0.80 -3.32
C GLY A 33 -1.49 -0.97 -4.20
N VAL A 34 -1.33 -0.11 -5.20
CA VAL A 34 -0.22 -0.15 -6.16
C VAL A 34 0.46 1.21 -6.25
N ASP A 35 1.76 1.22 -6.48
CA ASP A 35 2.47 2.43 -6.87
C ASP A 35 1.87 2.96 -8.18
N ALA A 36 1.37 4.20 -8.17
CA ALA A 36 0.60 4.74 -9.28
C ALA A 36 1.45 4.97 -10.55
N ARG A 37 2.77 5.07 -10.43
CA ARG A 37 3.67 5.29 -11.57
C ARG A 37 4.09 3.98 -12.22
N THR A 38 4.37 2.97 -11.40
CA THR A 38 5.03 1.72 -11.83
C THR A 38 4.08 0.52 -11.86
N GLY A 39 2.93 0.58 -11.18
CA GLY A 39 2.03 -0.55 -11.01
C GLY A 39 2.54 -1.62 -10.04
N ARG A 40 3.65 -1.36 -9.31
CA ARG A 40 4.15 -2.30 -8.31
C ARG A 40 3.14 -2.44 -7.17
N VAL A 41 2.75 -3.66 -6.83
CA VAL A 41 1.86 -3.92 -5.68
C VAL A 41 2.58 -3.60 -4.38
N LEU A 42 2.02 -2.67 -3.60
CA LEU A 42 2.55 -2.24 -2.30
C LEU A 42 1.74 -2.80 -1.13
N LEU A 43 0.45 -3.05 -1.34
CA LEU A 43 -0.47 -3.53 -0.32
C LEU A 43 -1.47 -4.54 -0.91
N ARG A 44 -1.70 -5.62 -0.18
CA ARG A 44 -2.87 -6.49 -0.33
C ARG A 44 -3.53 -6.60 1.04
N PHE A 45 -4.69 -5.97 1.19
CA PHE A 45 -5.41 -5.96 2.45
C PHE A 45 -6.60 -6.94 2.36
N PRO A 46 -6.80 -7.84 3.35
CA PRO A 46 -7.79 -8.91 3.27
C PRO A 46 -9.22 -8.47 3.63
N HIS A 47 -9.54 -7.20 3.38
CA HIS A 47 -10.88 -6.63 3.47
C HIS A 47 -11.04 -5.59 2.36
N GLY A 48 -12.28 -5.29 1.98
CA GLY A 48 -12.60 -4.32 0.93
C GLY A 48 -13.84 -4.69 0.17
N GLU A 49 -14.55 -3.70 -0.38
CA GLU A 49 -15.72 -3.91 -1.25
C GLU A 49 -15.82 -2.76 -2.27
N TYR A 50 -16.17 -1.56 -1.80
CA TYR A 50 -16.45 -0.39 -2.63
C TYR A 50 -15.32 0.64 -2.55
N VAL A 51 -15.49 1.67 -1.72
CA VAL A 51 -14.46 2.69 -1.46
C VAL A 51 -13.29 2.00 -0.77
N PRO A 52 -12.05 2.07 -1.28
CA PRO A 52 -10.94 1.34 -0.67
C PRO A 52 -10.28 2.10 0.49
N VAL A 53 -10.18 3.42 0.38
CA VAL A 53 -9.40 4.23 1.32
C VAL A 53 -9.92 5.67 1.39
N SER A 54 -9.78 6.27 2.57
CA SER A 54 -9.84 7.73 2.77
C SER A 54 -8.72 8.19 3.72
N GLY A 55 -8.34 9.47 3.67
CA GLY A 55 -7.33 10.05 4.55
C GLY A 55 -6.37 11.00 3.83
N ASN A 56 -5.46 11.62 4.59
CA ASN A 56 -4.60 12.72 4.14
C ASN A 56 -3.09 12.42 4.23
N GLY A 57 -2.68 11.16 4.10
CA GLY A 57 -1.27 10.75 4.06
C GLY A 57 -0.58 10.58 5.41
N GLY A 58 -1.16 11.09 6.52
CA GLY A 58 -0.69 10.79 7.88
C GLY A 58 -1.27 9.47 8.42
N ARG A 59 -2.60 9.41 8.51
CA ARG A 59 -3.37 8.19 8.80
C ARG A 59 -4.32 7.93 7.66
N LEU A 60 -4.39 6.68 7.23
CA LEU A 60 -5.37 6.23 6.24
C LEU A 60 -6.41 5.35 6.91
N LEU A 61 -7.65 5.46 6.47
CA LEU A 61 -8.70 4.53 6.81
C LEU A 61 -8.88 3.60 5.63
N LEU A 62 -8.63 2.30 5.82
CA LEU A 62 -9.03 1.28 4.86
C LEU A 62 -10.44 0.81 5.20
N HIS A 63 -11.30 0.75 4.18
CA HIS A 63 -12.72 0.48 4.36
C HIS A 63 -12.96 -1.00 4.05
N GLY A 64 -13.12 -1.79 5.10
CA GLY A 64 -13.69 -3.13 4.98
C GLY A 64 -15.20 -3.06 4.79
N TYR A 65 -15.86 -4.22 4.69
CA TYR A 65 -17.31 -4.28 4.53
C TYR A 65 -18.07 -3.70 5.74
N SER A 66 -17.71 -4.13 6.96
CA SER A 66 -18.38 -3.74 8.20
C SER A 66 -17.48 -3.02 9.19
N ARG A 67 -16.23 -2.75 8.81
CA ARG A 67 -15.20 -2.18 9.70
C ARG A 67 -14.31 -1.21 8.95
N LEU A 68 -13.91 -0.16 9.63
CA LEU A 68 -12.83 0.73 9.19
C LEU A 68 -11.54 0.36 9.94
N TYR A 69 -10.43 0.37 9.20
CA TYR A 69 -9.12 0.06 9.75
C TYR A 69 -8.23 1.28 9.61
N ALA A 70 -7.88 1.89 10.75
CA ALA A 70 -6.85 2.92 10.76
C ALA A 70 -5.48 2.29 10.52
N VAL A 71 -4.79 2.76 9.48
CA VAL A 71 -3.45 2.33 9.12
C VAL A 71 -2.51 3.51 9.03
N GLU A 72 -1.29 3.29 9.48
CA GLU A 72 -0.18 4.24 9.38
C GLU A 72 0.90 3.65 8.47
N ALA A 73 1.56 4.51 7.71
CA ALA A 73 2.74 4.11 6.97
C ALA A 73 3.82 3.65 7.96
N ARG A 74 4.49 2.53 7.66
CA ARG A 74 5.66 2.14 8.45
C ARG A 74 6.73 3.21 8.31
N LYS A 75 7.19 3.75 9.43
CA LYS A 75 8.43 4.52 9.45
C LYS A 75 9.54 3.59 8.95
N ARG A 76 10.29 4.02 7.93
CA ARG A 76 11.56 3.37 7.61
C ARG A 76 12.42 3.44 8.86
N LEU A 77 12.78 2.29 9.41
CA LEU A 77 13.92 2.25 10.32
C LEU A 77 15.12 2.67 9.47
N SER A 78 15.66 3.86 9.73
CA SER A 78 16.93 4.27 9.15
C SER A 78 17.97 3.28 9.68
N ALA A 79 18.49 2.42 8.81
CA ALA A 79 19.69 1.66 9.13
C ALA A 79 20.75 2.68 9.57
N LYS A 80 21.27 2.55 10.80
CA LYS A 80 22.40 3.37 11.25
C LYS A 80 23.49 3.19 10.20
N ARG A 81 23.83 4.28 9.52
CA ARG A 81 24.92 4.33 8.57
C ARG A 81 26.21 4.26 9.38
N THR A 82 26.67 3.05 9.69
CA THR A 82 28.01 2.85 10.25
C THR A 82 28.98 3.39 9.21
N ARG A 83 29.64 4.51 9.50
CA ARG A 83 30.76 4.99 8.70
C ARG A 83 31.92 4.01 8.90
N GLY A 84 31.91 2.92 8.14
CA GLY A 84 33.06 2.05 7.91
C GLY A 84 33.42 2.17 6.44
N GLY A 85 34.63 2.66 6.16
CA GLY A 85 35.11 2.89 4.80
C GLY A 85 35.29 1.58 4.02
N GLY A 86 35.15 1.68 2.69
CA GLY A 86 35.40 0.58 1.77
C GLY A 86 34.61 0.75 0.48
N LEU A 87 35.29 1.12 -0.60
CA LEU A 87 34.77 1.26 -1.95
C LEU A 87 34.20 -0.08 -2.45
N GLY A 88 32.97 -0.07 -2.96
CA GLY A 88 32.32 -1.22 -3.60
C GLY A 88 30.95 -0.83 -4.18
N GLU A 89 30.77 -1.14 -5.47
CA GLU A 89 29.70 -0.80 -6.43
C GLU A 89 28.23 -0.64 -5.97
N PRO A 90 27.39 0.11 -6.71
CA PRO A 90 25.95 0.19 -6.46
C PRO A 90 25.21 -1.02 -7.07
N GLY A 91 25.26 -2.16 -6.37
CA GLY A 91 24.39 -3.31 -6.63
C GLY A 91 22.98 -3.09 -6.08
N GLY A 92 21.97 -3.32 -6.92
CA GLY A 92 20.56 -3.02 -6.66
C GLY A 92 19.98 -3.60 -5.36
N GLY A 93 19.23 -2.76 -4.63
CA GLY A 93 18.46 -3.18 -3.47
C GLY A 93 17.28 -2.26 -3.21
N SER A 94 16.06 -2.74 -3.50
CA SER A 94 14.82 -2.06 -3.11
C SER A 94 14.05 -2.89 -2.08
N PRO A 95 14.09 -2.55 -0.78
CA PRO A 95 13.14 -3.08 0.17
C PRO A 95 12.02 -2.06 0.37
N SER A 96 10.78 -2.44 0.04
CA SER A 96 9.60 -1.88 0.71
C SER A 96 8.44 -2.87 0.65
N GLY A 97 7.93 -3.18 1.84
CA GLY A 97 6.67 -3.89 2.06
C GLY A 97 5.93 -3.16 3.18
N LEU A 98 4.71 -2.71 2.90
CA LEU A 98 3.77 -2.29 3.93
C LEU A 98 3.29 -3.56 4.63
N SER A 99 3.70 -3.79 5.87
CA SER A 99 3.08 -4.83 6.71
C SER A 99 2.06 -4.18 7.64
N SER A 100 0.88 -4.76 7.76
CA SER A 100 -0.17 -4.26 8.65
C SER A 100 0.10 -4.69 10.09
N ARG A 101 0.11 -3.73 11.02
CA ARG A 101 -0.47 -3.95 12.35
C ARG A 101 -1.71 -3.08 12.39
N ALA A 102 -2.80 -3.60 11.84
CA ALA A 102 -4.09 -2.96 11.97
C ALA A 102 -4.57 -3.18 13.41
N ARG A 103 -4.80 -2.11 14.16
CA ARG A 103 -5.67 -2.17 15.34
C ARG A 103 -7.06 -1.79 14.86
N ALA A 104 -8.04 -2.65 15.11
CA ALA A 104 -9.43 -2.26 14.99
C ALA A 104 -9.70 -1.16 16.03
N ALA A 105 -10.34 -0.08 15.60
CA ALA A 105 -10.99 0.86 16.48
C ALA A 105 -12.44 0.41 16.68
#